data_AF-A0A078J6P6-F1
#
_entry.id   AF-A0A078J6P6-F1
#
_cell.length_a   1.000
_cell.length_b   1.000
_cell.length_c   1.000
_cell.angle_alpha   90.00
_cell.angle_beta   90.00
_cell.angle_gamma   90.00
#
_symmetry.space_group_name_H-M   'P 1'
#
loop_
_entity.id
_entity.type
_entity.pdbx_description
1 polymer ?
#
loop_
_entity_poly.entity_id
_entity_poly.type
_entity_poly.pdbx_seq_one_letter_code
_entity_poly.pdbx_strand_id
1 'polypeptide(L)'
;MSKVEEIYDNHIWKELEKEDAIPPEVYLNALGLFLRLDVRDVLDGFKDRLELLAARLTDQVSHALLDILIVWALAKVGETSMARELLEGLKFRLSKMNKKKQQVMQKGIQLGEAVCEYAKGNYKQALCLLGSDFNAIDYKIIAASDEQIDVFNEVWCQLLLKTGQSSTAKEVIRKRIKVREGSPFTWRLLEKSYAMEGDAEARNAGQRAKMLESSYL
;
A
#
# COMPACT_ATOMS: atom_id res chain seq x y z
N MET A 1 -1.64 23.18 -8.17
CA MET A 1 -0.80 22.00 -7.93
C MET A 1 -0.91 21.67 -6.45
N SER A 2 -1.34 20.45 -6.10
CA SER A 2 -1.40 20.05 -4.69
C SER A 2 0.01 19.86 -4.13
N LYS A 3 0.22 20.02 -2.81
CA LYS A 3 1.52 19.77 -2.16
C LYS A 3 2.05 18.35 -2.46
N VAL A 4 1.16 17.39 -2.68
CA VAL A 4 1.53 16.01 -3.04
C VAL A 4 2.05 15.92 -4.48
N GLU A 5 1.46 16.64 -5.42
CA GLU A 5 1.96 16.74 -6.80
C GLU A 5 3.36 17.36 -6.83
N GLU A 6 3.57 18.42 -6.05
CA GLU A 6 4.88 19.05 -5.90
C GLU A 6 5.92 18.05 -5.36
N ILE A 7 5.58 17.29 -4.32
CA ILE A 7 6.47 16.25 -3.78
C ILE A 7 6.80 15.20 -4.83
N TYR A 8 5.80 14.71 -5.54
CA TYR A 8 6.01 13.71 -6.58
C TYR A 8 6.90 14.26 -7.70
N ASP A 9 6.55 15.40 -8.30
CA ASP A 9 7.26 15.91 -9.47
C ASP A 9 8.67 16.43 -9.12
N ASN A 10 8.81 17.18 -8.02
CA ASN A 10 10.06 17.89 -7.71
C ASN A 10 11.01 17.13 -6.77
N HIS A 11 10.52 16.18 -5.98
CA HIS A 11 11.34 15.47 -4.98
C HIS A 11 11.46 13.96 -5.21
N ILE A 12 10.53 13.34 -5.94
CA ILE A 12 10.62 11.93 -6.30
C ILE A 12 11.06 11.80 -7.74
N TRP A 13 10.27 12.29 -8.68
CA TRP A 13 10.48 12.07 -10.11
C TRP A 13 11.75 12.76 -10.63
N LYS A 14 12.00 13.99 -10.18
CA LYS A 14 13.19 14.76 -10.53
C LYS A 14 14.51 14.09 -10.16
N GLU A 15 14.52 13.15 -9.22
CA GLU A 15 15.73 12.40 -8.87
C GLU A 15 16.28 11.59 -10.06
N LEU A 16 15.45 11.22 -11.03
CA LEU A 16 15.89 10.57 -12.27
C LEU A 16 16.79 11.44 -13.15
N GLU A 17 16.80 12.77 -12.94
CA GLU A 17 17.65 13.71 -13.68
C GLU A 17 19.08 13.79 -13.15
N LYS A 18 19.35 13.22 -11.97
CA LYS A 18 20.69 13.23 -11.36
C LYS A 18 21.60 12.18 -12.00
N GLU A 19 22.89 12.48 -12.12
CA GLU A 19 23.88 11.56 -12.70
C GLU A 19 24.06 10.28 -11.85
N ASP A 20 23.83 10.37 -10.55
CA ASP A 20 23.93 9.26 -9.58
C ASP A 20 22.59 8.61 -9.25
N ALA A 21 21.55 8.86 -10.06
CA ALA A 21 20.22 8.33 -9.84
C ALA A 21 20.22 6.79 -9.77
N ILE A 22 19.42 6.25 -8.85
CA ILE A 22 19.12 4.82 -8.75
C ILE A 22 17.65 4.63 -9.15
N PRO A 23 17.33 4.37 -10.43
CA PRO A 23 15.95 4.35 -10.90
C PRO A 23 15.02 3.40 -10.11
N PRO A 24 15.43 2.18 -9.71
CA PRO A 24 14.59 1.31 -8.89
C PRO A 24 14.12 1.94 -7.57
N GLU A 25 14.94 2.77 -6.92
CA GLU A 25 14.57 3.45 -5.67
C GLU A 25 13.57 4.58 -5.93
N VAL A 26 13.74 5.32 -7.03
CA VAL A 26 12.79 6.36 -7.43
C VAL A 26 11.42 5.76 -7.74
N TYR A 27 11.40 4.66 -8.50
CA TYR A 27 10.17 3.95 -8.84
C TYR A 27 9.50 3.37 -7.59
N LEU A 28 10.29 2.84 -6.66
CA LEU A 28 9.80 2.32 -5.39
C LEU A 28 9.08 3.42 -4.58
N ASN A 29 9.68 4.60 -4.48
CA ASN A 29 9.10 5.74 -3.77
C ASN A 29 7.84 6.28 -4.47
N ALA A 30 7.86 6.37 -5.80
CA ALA A 30 6.71 6.78 -6.62
C ALA A 30 5.52 5.83 -6.42
N LEU A 31 5.74 4.52 -6.57
CA LEU A 31 4.67 3.52 -6.42
C LEU A 31 4.17 3.42 -4.98
N GLY A 32 5.06 3.55 -3.98
CA GLY A 32 4.66 3.62 -2.58
C GLY A 32 3.75 4.82 -2.28
N LEU A 33 4.03 5.98 -2.88
CA LEU A 33 3.16 7.15 -2.80
C LEU A 33 1.82 6.87 -3.47
N PHE A 34 1.81 6.33 -4.68
CA PHE A 34 0.57 6.06 -5.42
C PHE A 34 -0.32 5.04 -4.72
N LEU A 35 0.23 3.95 -4.18
CA LEU A 35 -0.55 3.00 -3.38
C LEU A 35 -1.16 3.69 -2.17
N ARG A 36 -0.42 4.56 -1.49
CA ARG A 36 -0.96 5.36 -0.36
C ARG A 36 -2.09 6.28 -0.79
N LEU A 37 -1.99 6.92 -1.95
CA LEU A 37 -3.07 7.76 -2.49
C LEU A 37 -4.31 6.94 -2.86
N ASP A 38 -4.11 5.75 -3.41
CA ASP A 38 -5.20 4.80 -3.73
C ASP A 38 -5.94 4.36 -2.47
N VAL A 39 -5.19 3.96 -1.45
CA VAL A 39 -5.71 3.54 -0.14
C VAL A 39 -6.50 4.65 0.55
N ARG A 40 -6.18 5.90 0.25
CA ARG A 40 -6.83 7.10 0.79
C ARG A 40 -7.93 7.63 -0.12
N ASP A 41 -8.28 6.90 -1.19
CA ASP A 41 -9.30 7.23 -2.17
C ASP A 41 -9.06 8.62 -2.84
N VAL A 42 -7.78 8.99 -3.09
CA VAL A 42 -7.35 10.29 -3.68
C VAL A 42 -6.37 10.14 -4.85
N LEU A 43 -6.31 8.95 -5.48
CA LEU A 43 -5.40 8.66 -6.59
C LEU A 43 -5.77 9.37 -7.91
N ASP A 44 -7.01 9.86 -8.07
CA ASP A 44 -7.54 10.31 -9.37
C ASP A 44 -6.66 11.35 -10.10
N GLY A 45 -5.97 12.26 -9.38
CA GLY A 45 -5.05 13.25 -9.97
C GLY A 45 -3.69 12.70 -10.44
N PHE A 46 -3.45 11.39 -10.30
CA PHE A 46 -2.18 10.73 -10.63
C PHE A 46 -2.32 9.58 -11.61
N LYS A 47 -3.51 9.36 -12.19
CA LYS A 47 -3.77 8.24 -13.14
C LYS A 47 -2.79 8.23 -14.30
N ASP A 48 -2.63 9.35 -15.01
CA ASP A 48 -1.73 9.45 -16.16
C ASP A 48 -0.26 9.14 -15.79
N ARG A 49 0.18 9.56 -14.60
CA ARG A 49 1.53 9.29 -14.08
C ARG A 49 1.70 7.82 -13.70
N LEU A 50 0.66 7.20 -13.13
CA LEU A 50 0.66 5.78 -12.81
C LEU A 50 0.69 4.94 -14.09
N GLU A 51 -0.09 5.29 -15.11
CA GLU A 51 -0.09 4.62 -16.43
C GLU A 51 1.27 4.73 -17.11
N LEU A 52 1.86 5.94 -17.14
CA LEU A 52 3.21 6.15 -17.66
C LEU A 52 4.25 5.28 -16.95
N LEU A 53 4.17 5.24 -15.61
CA LEU A 53 5.10 4.46 -14.81
C LEU A 53 4.91 2.96 -14.99
N ALA A 54 3.67 2.48 -15.03
CA ALA A 54 3.35 1.09 -15.29
C ALA A 54 3.88 0.62 -16.65
N ALA A 55 3.72 1.44 -17.70
CA ALA A 55 4.24 1.16 -19.03
C ALA A 55 5.78 1.12 -19.11
N ARG A 56 6.48 1.85 -18.23
CA ARG A 56 7.96 1.83 -18.15
C ARG A 56 8.52 0.63 -17.39
N LEU A 57 7.74 0.04 -16.50
CA LEU A 57 8.18 -1.00 -15.57
C LEU A 57 7.94 -2.43 -16.08
N THR A 58 7.42 -2.57 -17.30
CA THR A 58 7.07 -3.85 -17.92
C THR A 58 8.27 -4.76 -18.21
N ASP A 59 9.48 -4.21 -18.33
CA ASP A 59 10.69 -4.95 -18.71
C ASP A 59 11.73 -5.12 -17.57
N GLN A 60 11.38 -4.78 -16.32
CA GLN A 60 12.35 -4.79 -15.21
C GLN A 60 12.02 -5.86 -14.17
N VAL A 61 12.93 -6.84 -14.00
CA VAL A 61 12.95 -7.70 -12.81
C VAL A 61 13.72 -6.98 -11.72
N SER A 62 13.06 -6.66 -10.61
CA SER A 62 13.66 -5.91 -9.50
C SER A 62 13.70 -6.72 -8.20
N HIS A 63 14.03 -6.07 -7.10
CA HIS A 63 13.92 -6.60 -5.74
C HIS A 63 12.44 -6.80 -5.35
N ALA A 64 12.18 -7.75 -4.45
CA ALA A 64 10.84 -8.28 -4.18
C ALA A 64 9.76 -7.23 -3.84
N LEU A 65 10.12 -6.16 -3.12
CA LEU A 65 9.15 -5.09 -2.80
C LEU A 65 8.74 -4.28 -4.02
N LEU A 66 9.69 -3.93 -4.90
CA LEU A 66 9.37 -3.18 -6.11
C LEU A 66 8.49 -4.03 -7.01
N ASP A 67 8.81 -5.32 -7.17
CA ASP A 67 7.97 -6.23 -7.96
C ASP A 67 6.53 -6.31 -7.40
N ILE A 68 6.35 -6.36 -6.07
CA ILE A 68 5.02 -6.35 -5.43
C ILE A 68 4.25 -5.06 -5.76
N LEU A 69 4.92 -3.91 -5.73
CA LEU A 69 4.30 -2.62 -6.07
C LEU A 69 4.02 -2.49 -7.57
N ILE A 70 4.87 -3.05 -8.44
CA ILE A 70 4.62 -3.12 -9.89
C ILE A 70 3.39 -4.00 -10.17
N VAL A 71 3.27 -5.15 -9.50
CA VAL A 71 2.08 -6.01 -9.61
C VAL A 71 0.82 -5.23 -9.26
N TRP A 72 0.83 -4.48 -8.15
CA TRP A 72 -0.30 -3.62 -7.77
C TRP A 72 -0.58 -2.56 -8.85
N ALA A 73 0.45 -1.86 -9.33
CA ALA A 73 0.31 -0.80 -10.33
C ALA A 73 -0.29 -1.32 -11.64
N LEU A 74 0.26 -2.40 -12.19
CA LEU A 74 -0.23 -3.06 -13.40
C LEU A 74 -1.69 -3.51 -13.23
N ALA A 75 -2.02 -4.16 -12.11
CA ALA A 75 -3.40 -4.55 -11.83
C ALA A 75 -4.34 -3.34 -11.71
N LYS A 76 -3.87 -2.22 -11.15
CA LYS A 76 -4.65 -0.99 -10.96
C LYS A 76 -4.97 -0.29 -12.28
N VAL A 77 -4.04 -0.29 -13.23
CA VAL A 77 -4.24 0.29 -14.58
C VAL A 77 -4.92 -0.68 -15.55
N GLY A 78 -5.24 -1.90 -15.13
CA GLY A 78 -5.96 -2.88 -15.93
C GLY A 78 -5.07 -3.88 -16.69
N GLU A 79 -3.74 -3.79 -16.57
CA GLU A 79 -2.75 -4.69 -17.16
C GLU A 79 -2.64 -6.02 -16.41
N THR A 80 -3.77 -6.71 -16.28
CA THR A 80 -3.92 -7.92 -15.45
C THR A 80 -3.12 -9.12 -15.94
N SER A 81 -2.88 -9.24 -17.25
CA SER A 81 -2.02 -10.26 -17.85
C SER A 81 -0.57 -10.10 -17.38
N MET A 82 -0.06 -8.87 -17.42
CA MET A 82 1.30 -8.53 -17.03
C MET A 82 1.50 -8.66 -15.52
N ALA A 83 0.53 -8.17 -14.72
CA ALA A 83 0.55 -8.35 -13.27
C ALA A 83 0.63 -9.83 -12.88
N ARG A 84 -0.11 -10.69 -13.59
CA ARG A 84 -0.09 -12.15 -13.38
C ARG A 84 1.25 -12.76 -13.80
N GLU A 85 1.79 -12.39 -14.96
CA GLU A 85 3.08 -12.89 -15.43
C GLU A 85 4.21 -12.56 -14.44
N LEU A 86 4.23 -11.32 -13.93
CA LEU A 86 5.21 -10.90 -12.92
C LEU A 86 5.07 -11.68 -11.61
N LEU A 87 3.83 -11.92 -11.14
CA LEU A 87 3.55 -12.75 -9.96
C LEU A 87 4.03 -14.20 -10.15
N GLU A 88 3.78 -14.80 -11.30
CA GLU A 88 4.26 -16.15 -11.59
C GLU A 88 5.78 -16.20 -11.72
N GLY A 89 6.41 -15.16 -12.27
CA GLY A 89 7.85 -14.99 -12.27
C GLY A 89 8.43 -14.92 -10.85
N LEU A 90 7.79 -14.18 -9.94
CA LEU A 90 8.14 -14.10 -8.52
C LEU A 90 8.05 -15.48 -7.84
N LYS A 91 6.95 -16.20 -8.05
CA LYS A 91 6.76 -17.58 -7.52
C LYS A 91 7.80 -18.56 -8.07
N PHE A 92 8.12 -18.45 -9.36
CA PHE A 92 9.15 -19.26 -9.98
C PHE A 92 10.53 -18.98 -9.35
N ARG A 93 10.92 -17.70 -9.19
CA ARG A 93 12.16 -17.32 -8.50
C ARG A 93 12.21 -17.88 -7.08
N LEU A 94 11.10 -17.80 -6.35
CA LEU A 94 10.97 -18.38 -5.01
C LEU A 94 11.22 -19.89 -5.00
N SER A 95 10.64 -20.63 -5.97
CA SER A 95 10.79 -22.09 -6.07
C SER A 95 12.25 -22.55 -6.24
N LYS A 96 13.12 -21.69 -6.77
CA LYS A 96 14.55 -21.96 -6.95
C LYS A 96 15.40 -21.64 -5.72
N MET A 97 14.83 -21.02 -4.69
CA MET A 97 15.54 -20.69 -3.45
C MET A 97 15.61 -21.90 -2.50
N ASN A 98 16.48 -21.81 -1.49
CA ASN A 98 16.51 -22.82 -0.41
C ASN A 98 15.26 -22.76 0.47
N LYS A 99 14.94 -23.87 1.17
CA LYS A 99 13.72 -24.00 1.99
C LYS A 99 13.54 -22.88 3.02
N LYS A 100 14.63 -22.44 3.66
CA LYS A 100 14.58 -21.35 4.66
C LYS A 100 14.16 -20.03 4.03
N LYS A 101 14.76 -19.66 2.88
CA LYS A 101 14.39 -18.47 2.12
C LYS A 101 12.98 -18.59 1.55
N GLN A 102 12.56 -19.78 1.12
CA GLN A 102 11.20 -20.03 0.65
C GLN A 102 10.16 -19.70 1.73
N GLN A 103 10.33 -20.23 2.94
CA GLN A 103 9.42 -19.96 4.07
C GLN A 103 9.31 -18.47 4.39
N VAL A 104 10.43 -17.75 4.35
CA VAL A 104 10.48 -16.31 4.62
C VAL A 104 9.77 -15.54 3.50
N MET A 105 10.18 -15.75 2.25
CA MET A 105 9.70 -14.99 1.09
C MET A 105 8.28 -15.36 0.64
N GLN A 106 7.74 -16.49 1.09
CA GLN A 106 6.34 -16.88 0.81
C GLN A 106 5.36 -15.81 1.30
N LYS A 107 5.63 -15.16 2.43
CA LYS A 107 4.83 -14.02 2.90
C LYS A 107 4.80 -12.91 1.84
N GLY A 108 5.96 -12.54 1.30
CA GLY A 108 6.06 -11.53 0.23
C GLY A 108 5.21 -11.86 -1.00
N ILE A 109 5.14 -13.14 -1.40
CA ILE A 109 4.25 -13.58 -2.48
C ILE A 109 2.78 -13.36 -2.11
N GLN A 110 2.36 -13.77 -0.92
CA GLN A 110 0.98 -13.57 -0.44
C GLN A 110 0.59 -12.08 -0.42
N LEU A 111 1.53 -11.21 -0.03
CA LEU A 111 1.32 -9.77 -0.11
C LEU A 111 1.15 -9.29 -1.56
N GLY A 112 1.99 -9.76 -2.48
CA GLY A 112 1.85 -9.50 -3.92
C GLY A 112 0.49 -9.91 -4.49
N GLU A 113 0.02 -11.11 -4.14
CA GLU A 113 -1.30 -11.60 -4.53
C GLU A 113 -2.41 -10.73 -3.92
N ALA A 114 -2.31 -10.38 -2.64
CA ALA A 114 -3.30 -9.57 -1.96
C ALA A 114 -3.41 -8.16 -2.55
N VAL A 115 -2.30 -7.49 -2.86
CA VAL A 115 -2.34 -6.15 -3.45
C VAL A 115 -2.84 -6.17 -4.90
N CYS A 116 -2.59 -7.25 -5.63
CA CYS A 116 -3.16 -7.49 -6.96
C CYS A 116 -4.69 -7.58 -6.90
N GLU A 117 -5.22 -8.35 -5.96
CA GLU A 117 -6.67 -8.49 -5.77
C GLU A 117 -7.30 -7.20 -5.21
N TYR A 118 -6.59 -6.49 -4.33
CA TYR A 118 -6.99 -5.17 -3.86
C TYR A 118 -7.14 -4.17 -5.01
N ALA A 119 -6.16 -4.10 -5.91
CA ALA A 119 -6.17 -3.20 -7.06
C ALA A 119 -7.38 -3.44 -7.99
N LYS A 120 -7.78 -4.70 -8.16
CA LYS A 120 -8.95 -5.11 -8.95
C LYS A 120 -10.30 -4.87 -8.24
N GLY A 121 -10.29 -4.44 -6.99
CA GLY A 121 -11.50 -4.30 -6.17
C GLY A 121 -12.01 -5.58 -5.51
N ASN A 122 -11.26 -6.69 -5.59
CA ASN A 122 -11.62 -7.97 -5.02
C ASN A 122 -11.28 -8.04 -3.52
N TYR A 123 -11.85 -7.15 -2.72
CA TYR A 123 -11.44 -6.91 -1.32
C TYR A 123 -11.57 -8.13 -0.41
N LYS A 124 -12.58 -8.98 -0.60
CA LYS A 124 -12.71 -10.22 0.19
C LYS A 124 -11.57 -11.20 -0.07
N GLN A 125 -11.17 -11.36 -1.33
CA GLN A 125 -10.06 -12.23 -1.71
C GLN A 125 -8.73 -11.66 -1.21
N ALA A 126 -8.51 -10.36 -1.39
CA ALA A 126 -7.33 -9.67 -0.87
C ALA A 126 -7.19 -9.85 0.65
N LEU A 127 -8.26 -9.69 1.40
CA LEU A 127 -8.25 -9.90 2.85
C LEU A 127 -7.98 -11.36 3.24
N CYS A 128 -8.56 -12.32 2.50
CA CYS A 128 -8.31 -13.74 2.71
C CYS A 128 -6.82 -14.10 2.51
N LEU A 129 -6.17 -13.51 1.52
CA LEU A 129 -4.75 -13.71 1.22
C LEU A 129 -3.83 -13.13 2.31
N LEU A 130 -4.16 -11.96 2.87
CA LEU A 130 -3.41 -11.37 3.99
C LEU A 130 -3.59 -12.13 5.30
N GLY A 131 -4.80 -12.65 5.54
CA GLY A 131 -5.16 -13.32 6.79
C GLY A 131 -5.54 -12.36 7.92
N SER A 132 -6.13 -12.93 8.99
CA SER A 132 -6.60 -12.19 10.17
C SER A 132 -5.47 -11.69 11.08
N ASP A 133 -4.31 -12.35 11.04
CA ASP A 133 -3.15 -12.03 11.88
C ASP A 133 -2.09 -11.20 11.12
N PHE A 134 -2.49 -10.52 10.04
CA PHE A 134 -1.58 -9.74 9.23
C PHE A 134 -0.89 -8.64 10.06
N ASN A 135 0.42 -8.59 9.96
CA ASN A 135 1.23 -7.50 10.50
C ASN A 135 2.32 -7.14 9.49
N ALA A 136 2.30 -5.91 8.97
CA ALA A 136 3.27 -5.53 7.94
C ALA A 136 4.72 -5.52 8.46
N ILE A 137 4.96 -5.49 9.79
CA ILE A 137 6.32 -5.61 10.37
C ILE A 137 6.97 -6.95 9.98
N ASP A 138 6.18 -8.01 9.81
CA ASP A 138 6.66 -9.31 9.36
C ASP A 138 7.26 -9.29 7.95
N TYR A 139 7.05 -8.19 7.22
CA TYR A 139 7.48 -7.97 5.84
C TYR A 139 8.73 -7.10 5.76
N LYS A 140 9.40 -6.75 6.87
CA LYS A 140 10.76 -6.15 6.83
C LYS A 140 11.76 -7.02 6.04
N ILE A 141 11.47 -8.32 5.93
CA ILE A 141 12.22 -9.31 5.15
C ILE A 141 12.33 -9.01 3.64
N ILE A 142 11.42 -8.20 3.07
CA ILE A 142 11.46 -7.80 1.65
C ILE A 142 12.19 -6.46 1.45
N ALA A 143 12.97 -6.02 2.44
CA ALA A 143 13.77 -4.78 2.43
C ALA A 143 12.92 -3.49 2.29
N ALA A 144 11.73 -3.49 2.89
CA ALA A 144 10.85 -2.32 2.91
C ALA A 144 11.23 -1.33 4.02
N SER A 145 11.17 -0.03 3.71
CA SER A 145 11.27 1.03 4.72
C SER A 145 10.05 1.04 5.65
N ASP A 146 10.19 1.64 6.83
CA ASP A 146 9.07 1.74 7.79
C ASP A 146 7.88 2.49 7.17
N GLU A 147 8.12 3.48 6.32
CA GLU A 147 7.10 4.22 5.58
C GLU A 147 6.40 3.39 4.52
N GLN A 148 7.11 2.49 3.82
CA GLN A 148 6.53 1.59 2.82
C GLN A 148 5.70 0.48 3.49
N ILE A 149 6.20 -0.06 4.59
CA ILE A 149 5.51 -1.04 5.43
C ILE A 149 4.20 -0.45 5.99
N ASP A 150 4.22 0.83 6.35
CA ASP A 150 3.05 1.52 6.88
C ASP A 150 1.87 1.55 5.88
N VAL A 151 2.16 1.67 4.57
CA VAL A 151 1.12 1.66 3.53
C VAL A 151 0.35 0.34 3.51
N PHE A 152 1.05 -0.80 3.63
CA PHE A 152 0.37 -2.10 3.63
C PHE A 152 -0.52 -2.30 4.86
N ASN A 153 -0.17 -1.70 6.00
CA ASN A 153 -1.08 -1.68 7.13
C ASN A 153 -2.33 -0.81 6.88
N GLU A 154 -2.18 0.31 6.17
CA GLU A 154 -3.33 1.12 5.74
C GLU A 154 -4.23 0.33 4.76
N VAL A 155 -3.65 -0.42 3.80
CA VAL A 155 -4.36 -1.35 2.92
C VAL A 155 -5.17 -2.35 3.74
N TRP A 156 -4.55 -2.99 4.74
CA TRP A 156 -5.22 -3.98 5.57
C TRP A 156 -6.39 -3.39 6.37
N CYS A 157 -6.22 -2.20 6.97
CA CYS A 157 -7.30 -1.50 7.66
C CYS A 157 -8.47 -1.18 6.70
N GLN A 158 -8.16 -0.71 5.49
CA GLN A 158 -9.18 -0.47 4.47
C GLN A 158 -9.89 -1.76 4.04
N LEU A 159 -9.16 -2.87 3.88
CA LEU A 159 -9.75 -4.17 3.56
C LEU A 159 -10.73 -4.63 4.65
N LEU A 160 -10.36 -4.53 5.92
CA LEU A 160 -11.27 -4.86 7.04
C LEU A 160 -12.56 -4.02 6.97
N LEU A 161 -12.44 -2.71 6.74
CA LEU A 161 -13.60 -1.83 6.61
C LEU A 161 -14.44 -2.10 5.36
N LYS A 162 -13.83 -2.24 4.17
CA LYS A 162 -14.52 -2.51 2.91
C LYS A 162 -15.19 -3.89 2.87
N THR A 163 -14.78 -4.81 3.74
CA THR A 163 -15.38 -6.15 3.90
C THR A 163 -16.36 -6.25 5.06
N GLY A 164 -16.61 -5.17 5.80
CA GLY A 164 -17.57 -5.12 6.91
C GLY A 164 -17.04 -5.62 8.25
N GLN A 165 -15.74 -5.91 8.38
CA GLN A 165 -15.09 -6.33 9.64
C GLN A 165 -14.77 -5.12 10.53
N SER A 166 -15.78 -4.29 10.84
CA SER A 166 -15.61 -3.03 11.57
C SER A 166 -14.98 -3.21 12.94
N SER A 167 -15.36 -4.26 13.69
CA SER A 167 -14.88 -4.46 15.06
C SER A 167 -13.40 -4.84 15.09
N THR A 168 -12.98 -5.72 14.18
CA THR A 168 -11.56 -6.06 14.00
C THR A 168 -10.77 -4.84 13.52
N ALA A 169 -11.31 -4.07 12.56
CA ALA A 169 -10.68 -2.82 12.12
C ALA A 169 -10.47 -1.86 13.29
N LYS A 170 -11.50 -1.67 14.14
CA LYS A 170 -11.44 -0.79 15.32
C LYS A 170 -10.27 -1.12 16.23
N GLU A 171 -10.12 -2.40 16.58
CA GLU A 171 -9.07 -2.87 17.48
C GLU A 171 -7.68 -2.63 16.90
N VAL A 172 -7.49 -2.99 15.64
CA VAL A 172 -6.23 -2.82 14.91
C VAL A 172 -5.87 -1.33 14.82
N ILE A 173 -6.82 -0.49 14.42
CA ILE A 173 -6.61 0.96 14.25
C ILE A 173 -6.26 1.61 15.60
N ARG A 174 -6.94 1.23 16.69
CA ARG A 174 -6.60 1.73 18.05
C ARG A 174 -5.19 1.38 18.47
N LYS A 175 -4.72 0.16 18.18
CA LYS A 175 -3.33 -0.25 18.45
C LYS A 175 -2.35 0.62 17.65
N ARG A 176 -2.67 0.91 16.39
CA ARG A 176 -1.82 1.76 15.51
C ARG A 176 -1.76 3.22 15.98
N ILE A 177 -2.89 3.80 16.42
CA ILE A 177 -2.93 5.18 16.94
C ILE A 177 -2.02 5.35 18.15
N LYS A 178 -1.90 4.34 19.02
CA LYS A 178 -0.97 4.39 20.18
C LYS A 178 0.50 4.51 19.75
N VAL A 179 0.85 4.00 18.57
CA VAL A 179 2.20 4.08 18.01
C VAL A 179 2.39 5.39 17.23
N ARG A 180 1.37 5.80 16.47
CA ARG A 180 1.44 6.98 15.58
C ARG A 180 0.18 7.82 15.69
N GLU A 181 0.08 8.59 16.76
CA GLU A 181 -1.11 9.41 17.05
C GLU A 181 -1.29 10.55 16.04
N GLY A 182 -0.20 11.05 15.45
CA GLY A 182 -0.21 12.20 14.55
C GLY A 182 -0.68 11.93 13.12
N SER A 183 -1.21 10.75 12.80
CA SER A 183 -1.69 10.42 11.45
C SER A 183 -3.19 10.71 11.30
N PRO A 184 -3.60 11.80 10.60
CA PRO A 184 -5.02 12.13 10.48
C PRO A 184 -5.82 11.02 9.78
N PHE A 185 -5.23 10.38 8.77
CA PHE A 185 -5.89 9.31 8.02
C PHE A 185 -6.23 8.11 8.91
N THR A 186 -5.37 7.76 9.86
CA THR A 186 -5.65 6.65 10.80
C THR A 186 -6.83 6.97 11.71
N TRP A 187 -7.01 8.24 12.10
CA TRP A 187 -8.19 8.70 12.82
C TRP A 187 -9.46 8.69 11.97
N ARG A 188 -9.37 9.00 10.66
CA ARG A 188 -10.49 8.84 9.72
C ARG A 188 -10.95 7.40 9.57
N LEU A 189 -10.00 6.46 9.54
CA LEU A 189 -10.34 5.02 9.53
C LEU A 189 -11.05 4.61 10.83
N LEU A 190 -10.63 5.16 11.98
CA LEU A 190 -11.29 4.92 13.27
C LEU A 190 -12.71 5.50 13.30
N GLU A 191 -12.89 6.74 12.83
CA GLU A 191 -14.20 7.39 12.65
C GLU A 191 -15.13 6.50 11.81
N LYS A 192 -14.66 6.01 10.67
CA LYS A 192 -15.41 5.11 9.78
C LYS A 192 -15.79 3.80 10.47
N SER A 193 -14.86 3.20 11.20
CA SER A 193 -15.09 1.97 11.98
C SER A 193 -16.20 2.16 13.02
N TYR A 194 -16.14 3.23 13.81
CA TYR A 194 -17.19 3.56 14.78
C TYR A 194 -18.54 3.85 14.13
N ALA A 195 -18.54 4.62 13.04
CA ALA A 195 -19.77 4.96 12.33
C ALA A 195 -20.49 3.72 11.76
N MET A 196 -19.74 2.73 11.28
CA MET A 196 -20.29 1.45 10.81
C MET A 196 -20.99 0.65 11.94
N GLU A 197 -20.62 0.89 13.19
CA GLU A 197 -21.20 0.24 14.38
C GLU A 197 -22.27 1.10 15.07
N GLY A 198 -22.56 2.31 14.55
CA GLY A 198 -23.47 3.25 15.19
C GLY A 198 -22.92 3.85 16.50
N ASP A 199 -21.60 3.80 16.71
CA ASP A 199 -20.96 4.29 17.92
C ASP A 199 -20.77 5.82 17.87
N ALA A 200 -21.21 6.51 18.93
CA ALA A 200 -21.12 7.96 19.05
C ALA A 200 -19.67 8.48 19.08
N GLU A 201 -18.71 7.63 19.43
CA GLU A 201 -17.27 7.94 19.40
C GLU A 201 -16.75 8.25 17.99
N ALA A 202 -17.50 7.93 16.94
CA ALA A 202 -17.19 8.36 15.57
C ALA A 202 -16.97 9.87 15.49
N ARG A 203 -17.77 10.66 16.21
CA ARG A 203 -17.67 12.13 16.22
C ARG A 203 -16.35 12.60 16.82
N ASN A 204 -15.92 11.99 17.92
CA ASN A 204 -14.67 12.34 18.61
C ASN A 204 -13.46 11.99 17.74
N ALA A 205 -13.45 10.80 17.13
CA ALA A 205 -12.41 10.39 16.19
C ALA A 205 -12.34 11.33 14.97
N GLY A 206 -13.49 11.72 14.41
CA GLY A 206 -13.57 12.66 13.29
C GLY A 206 -13.09 14.08 13.65
N GLN A 207 -13.38 14.56 14.86
CA GLN A 207 -12.85 15.83 15.36
C GLN A 207 -11.32 15.79 15.50
N ARG A 208 -10.77 14.70 16.05
CA ARG A 208 -9.32 14.52 16.17
C ARG A 208 -8.65 14.47 14.79
N ALA A 209 -9.24 13.78 13.82
CA ALA A 209 -8.76 13.77 12.44
C ALA A 209 -8.71 15.19 11.84
N LYS A 210 -9.79 15.97 11.96
CA LYS A 210 -9.86 17.37 11.46
C LYS A 210 -8.84 18.29 12.12
N MET A 211 -8.63 18.16 13.43
CA MET A 211 -7.60 18.91 14.14
C MET A 211 -6.21 18.61 13.57
N LEU A 212 -5.89 17.34 13.36
CA LEU A 212 -4.61 16.94 12.80
C LEU A 212 -4.45 17.41 11.34
N GLU A 213 -5.49 17.27 10.51
CA GLU A 213 -5.51 17.78 9.13
C GLU A 213 -5.20 19.29 9.07
N SER A 214 -5.75 20.06 10.01
CA SER A 214 -5.58 21.51 10.08
C SER A 214 -4.18 21.94 10.52
N SER A 215 -3.45 21.10 11.25
CA SER A 215 -2.07 21.35 11.67
C SER A 215 -1.04 21.18 10.54
N TYR A 216 -1.44 20.63 9.39
CA TYR A 216 -0.58 20.41 8.22
C TYR A 216 -0.89 21.34 7.03
N LEU A 217 -1.87 22.24 7.20
CA LEU A 217 -2.15 23.37 6.32
C LEU A 217 -1.27 24.57 6.69
#